data_AF-A0A3E0W389-F1
#
_entry.id   AF-A0A3E0W389-F1
#
_cell.length_a   1.000
_cell.length_b   1.000
_cell.length_c   1.000
_cell.angle_alpha   90.00
_cell.angle_beta   90.00
_cell.angle_gamma   90.00
#
_symmetry.space_group_name_H-M   'P 1'
#
loop_
_entity.id
_entity.type
_entity.pdbx_description
1 polymer ?
#
loop_
_entity_poly.entity_id
_entity_poly.type
_entity_poly.pdbx_seq_one_letter_code
_entity_poly.pdbx_strand_id
1 'polypeptide(L)'
;MALRQHLTQVSLPILDDMGPIFVPATRNIPGIEGIADAQRTFGGMARARLVVAKEDGRRVVQVMIRYTSYRVVLGVLPDEIARELYPRLRWLALRKRAATCPAELESDPDSPHYLGAWLNPERN
;
A
#
# COMPACT_ATOMS: atom_id res chain seq x y z
N MET A 1 -5.48 -16.63 23.86
CA MET A 1 -4.80 -16.82 22.56
C MET A 1 -5.72 -16.35 21.45
N ALA A 2 -5.45 -15.19 20.82
CA ALA A 2 -6.25 -14.73 19.70
C ALA A 2 -5.78 -15.44 18.41
N LEU A 3 -6.63 -16.31 17.85
CA LEU A 3 -6.40 -16.92 16.54
C LEU A 3 -6.17 -15.78 15.53
N ARG A 4 -4.96 -15.65 14.98
CA ARG A 4 -4.68 -14.68 13.90
C ARG A 4 -5.55 -15.06 12.70
N GLN A 5 -6.68 -14.39 12.53
CA GLN A 5 -7.54 -14.60 11.36
C GLN A 5 -6.77 -14.11 10.13
N HIS A 6 -6.36 -15.05 9.28
CA HIS A 6 -5.79 -14.75 7.98
C HIS A 6 -6.89 -14.19 7.08
N LEU A 7 -6.83 -12.89 6.81
CA LEU A 7 -7.77 -12.24 5.89
C LEU A 7 -7.52 -12.76 4.47
N THR A 8 -8.60 -13.07 3.75
CA THR A 8 -8.50 -13.45 2.32
C THR A 8 -8.08 -12.23 1.51
N GLN A 9 -6.98 -12.33 0.78
CA GLN A 9 -6.49 -11.27 -0.11
C GLN A 9 -7.31 -11.27 -1.40
N VAL A 10 -7.74 -10.09 -1.86
CA VAL A 10 -8.48 -9.92 -3.10
C VAL A 10 -7.94 -8.71 -3.87
N SER A 11 -7.84 -8.83 -5.19
CA SER A 11 -7.67 -7.66 -6.07
C SER A 11 -8.99 -6.92 -6.21
N LEU A 12 -8.89 -5.61 -6.46
CA LEU A 12 -10.04 -4.75 -6.74
C LEU A 12 -9.98 -4.33 -8.21
N PRO A 13 -10.93 -4.74 -9.07
CA PRO A 13 -10.90 -4.37 -10.49
C PRO A 13 -10.80 -2.87 -10.73
N ILE A 14 -11.49 -2.08 -9.90
CA ILE A 14 -11.41 -0.61 -9.96
C ILE A 14 -10.00 -0.04 -9.79
N LEU A 15 -9.12 -0.70 -9.02
CA LEU A 15 -7.72 -0.26 -8.93
C LEU A 15 -7.00 -0.53 -10.24
N ASP A 16 -7.32 -1.64 -10.89
CA ASP A 16 -6.70 -2.03 -12.16
C ASP A 16 -7.15 -1.06 -13.27
N ASP A 17 -8.40 -0.61 -13.23
CA ASP A 17 -8.95 0.39 -14.16
C ASP A 17 -8.35 1.80 -13.98
N MET A 18 -7.83 2.13 -12.79
CA MET A 18 -7.20 3.42 -12.49
C MET A 18 -5.78 3.55 -13.07
N GLY A 19 -5.17 2.45 -13.49
CA GLY A 19 -3.78 2.43 -13.95
C GLY A 19 -2.75 2.65 -12.84
N PRO A 20 -1.50 3.01 -13.19
CA PRO A 20 -0.43 3.21 -12.23
C PRO A 20 -0.69 4.38 -11.28
N ILE A 21 -0.55 4.15 -9.99
CA ILE A 21 -0.73 5.19 -8.95
C ILE A 21 0.57 5.32 -8.16
N PHE A 22 1.21 6.48 -8.23
CA PHE A 22 2.36 6.76 -7.39
C PHE A 22 1.96 7.12 -5.96
N VAL A 23 2.62 6.50 -4.98
CA VAL A 23 2.38 6.75 -3.56
C VAL A 23 3.71 7.11 -2.89
N PRO A 24 3.87 8.36 -2.42
CA PRO A 24 5.08 8.76 -1.72
C PRO A 24 5.14 8.20 -0.30
N ALA A 25 6.36 8.05 0.24
CA ALA A 25 6.58 7.73 1.65
C ALA A 25 5.83 8.70 2.59
N THR A 26 5.34 8.17 3.72
CA THR A 26 4.96 8.97 4.87
C THR A 26 6.17 9.75 5.37
N ARG A 27 5.97 11.02 5.74
CA ARG A 27 7.07 11.93 6.17
C ARG A 27 7.57 11.67 7.59
N ASN A 28 7.22 10.56 8.22
CA ASN A 28 7.69 10.21 9.56
C ASN A 28 9.07 9.52 9.47
N ILE A 29 10.05 10.01 10.22
CA ILE A 29 11.44 9.52 10.17
C ILE A 29 11.52 7.98 10.35
N PRO A 30 10.83 7.35 11.32
CA PRO A 30 10.87 5.90 11.48
C PRO A 30 10.23 5.13 10.30
N GLY A 31 9.25 5.74 9.62
CA GLY A 31 8.63 5.15 8.43
C GLY A 31 9.57 5.20 7.24
N ILE A 32 10.28 6.32 7.07
CA ILE A 32 11.28 6.50 6.00
C ILE A 32 12.40 5.45 6.12
N GLU A 33 12.94 5.23 7.33
CA GLU A 33 13.98 4.20 7.55
C GLU A 33 13.47 2.80 7.19
N GLY A 34 12.25 2.45 7.63
CA GLY A 34 11.64 1.16 7.30
C GLY A 34 11.37 0.96 5.81
N ILE A 35 11.04 2.03 5.08
CA ILE A 35 10.84 2.00 3.62
C ILE A 35 12.19 1.86 2.91
N ALA A 36 13.19 2.65 3.30
CA ALA A 36 14.53 2.58 2.75
C ALA A 36 15.15 1.18 2.92
N ASP A 37 14.99 0.59 4.11
CA ASP A 37 15.47 -0.77 4.37
C ASP A 37 14.71 -1.80 3.53
N ALA A 38 13.39 -1.65 3.37
CA ALA A 38 12.60 -2.53 2.51
C ALA A 38 13.02 -2.42 1.03
N GLN A 39 13.30 -1.20 0.53
CA GLN A 39 13.75 -0.95 -0.84
C GLN A 39 15.14 -1.52 -1.10
N ARG A 40 16.09 -1.31 -0.18
CA ARG A 40 17.45 -1.88 -0.28
C ARG A 40 17.44 -3.40 -0.24
N THR A 41 16.61 -3.98 0.63
CA THR A 41 16.61 -5.44 0.84
C THR A 41 15.82 -6.18 -0.23
N PHE A 42 14.73 -5.59 -0.72
CA PHE A 42 13.74 -6.31 -1.53
C PHE A 42 13.20 -5.55 -2.74
N GLY A 43 13.88 -4.49 -3.17
CA GLY A 43 13.50 -3.68 -4.34
C GLY A 43 12.91 -4.45 -5.52
N GLY A 44 11.99 -3.82 -6.24
CA GLY A 44 11.22 -4.42 -7.32
C GLY A 44 9.77 -4.75 -6.93
N MET A 45 9.24 -5.85 -7.47
CA MET A 45 7.81 -6.16 -7.38
C MET A 45 7.41 -6.68 -5.99
N ALA A 46 6.42 -5.99 -5.41
CA ALA A 46 5.82 -6.23 -4.11
C ALA A 46 4.31 -6.47 -4.23
N ARG A 47 3.69 -6.85 -3.10
CA ARG A 47 2.23 -6.78 -2.94
C ARG A 47 1.88 -5.71 -1.92
N ALA A 48 1.19 -4.68 -2.38
CA ALA A 48 0.58 -3.70 -1.51
C ALA A 48 -0.75 -4.22 -0.96
N ARG A 49 -1.07 -3.80 0.24
CA ARG A 49 -2.37 -3.96 0.88
C ARG A 49 -2.92 -2.57 1.18
N LEU A 50 -4.20 -2.37 0.85
CA LEU A 50 -4.91 -1.14 1.19
C LEU A 50 -5.65 -1.30 2.51
N VAL A 51 -5.50 -0.32 3.40
CA VAL A 51 -6.11 -0.33 4.73
C VAL A 51 -6.76 1.02 4.98
N VAL A 52 -8.04 1.00 5.35
CA VAL A 52 -8.72 2.22 5.82
C VAL A 52 -8.26 2.48 7.26
N ALA A 53 -7.62 3.62 7.48
CA ALA A 53 -7.16 4.07 8.79
C ALA A 53 -7.76 5.44 9.13
N LYS A 54 -7.45 5.93 10.32
CA LYS A 54 -7.82 7.28 10.76
C LYS A 54 -6.54 8.02 11.16
N GLU A 55 -6.25 9.12 10.47
CA GLU A 55 -5.11 10.02 10.74
C GLU A 55 -5.66 11.43 10.93
N ASP A 56 -5.24 12.12 12.00
CA ASP A 56 -5.66 13.49 12.32
C ASP A 56 -7.18 13.74 12.23
N GLY A 57 -7.96 12.77 12.69
CA GLY A 57 -9.43 12.85 12.67
C GLY A 57 -10.07 12.44 11.33
N ARG A 58 -9.30 12.32 10.25
CA ARG A 58 -9.76 12.01 8.89
C ARG A 58 -9.58 10.54 8.56
N ARG A 59 -10.50 10.00 7.76
CA ARG A 59 -10.31 8.67 7.18
C ARG A 59 -9.34 8.80 6.02
N VAL A 60 -8.39 7.86 5.97
CA VAL A 60 -7.37 7.77 4.92
C VAL A 60 -7.27 6.32 4.44
N VAL A 61 -6.78 6.10 3.22
CA VAL A 61 -6.37 4.76 2.77
C VAL A 61 -4.86 4.68 2.84
N GLN A 62 -4.36 3.95 3.82
CA GLN A 62 -2.95 3.64 3.95
C GLN A 62 -2.57 2.50 2.99
N VAL A 63 -1.39 2.66 2.39
CA VAL A 63 -0.75 1.66 1.55
C VAL A 63 0.30 0.96 2.39
N MET A 64 0.09 -0.34 2.61
CA MET A 64 1.02 -1.17 3.35
C MET A 64 1.73 -2.11 2.39
N ILE A 65 3.05 -2.03 2.34
CA ILE A 65 3.86 -3.01 1.63
C ILE A 65 4.13 -4.19 2.55
N ARG A 66 3.86 -5.40 2.06
CA ARG A 66 4.17 -6.64 2.78
C ARG A 66 5.26 -7.41 2.04
N TYR A 67 6.44 -7.48 2.64
CA TYR A 67 7.50 -8.39 2.25
C TYR A 67 7.62 -9.49 3.30
N THR A 68 7.38 -10.74 2.92
CA THR A 68 7.49 -11.90 3.82
C THR A 68 6.78 -11.67 5.16
N SER A 69 7.54 -11.45 6.24
CA SER A 69 7.12 -11.13 7.61
C SER A 69 7.11 -9.63 7.94
N TYR A 70 7.77 -8.79 7.14
CA TYR A 70 7.84 -7.34 7.30
C TYR A 70 6.59 -6.65 6.75
N ARG A 71 6.16 -5.62 7.46
CA ARG A 71 5.04 -4.76 7.09
C ARG A 71 5.48 -3.32 7.27
N VAL A 72 5.46 -2.58 6.18
CA VAL A 72 5.82 -1.17 6.18
C VAL A 72 4.63 -0.39 5.69
N VAL A 73 4.22 0.63 6.45
CA VAL A 73 3.27 1.62 5.97
C VAL A 73 4.07 2.54 5.06
N LEU A 74 3.80 2.45 3.76
CA LEU A 74 4.47 3.28 2.77
C LEU A 74 3.93 4.70 2.85
N GLY A 75 2.61 4.86 2.70
CA GLY A 75 2.02 6.16 2.43
C GLY A 75 0.51 6.14 2.54
N VAL A 76 -0.09 7.25 2.17
CA VAL A 76 -1.54 7.43 2.08
C VAL A 76 -1.90 7.70 0.62
N LEU A 77 -2.97 7.07 0.13
CA LEU A 77 -3.50 7.37 -1.20
C LEU A 77 -4.04 8.79 -1.27
N PRO A 78 -3.95 9.45 -2.44
CA PRO A 78 -4.63 10.71 -2.67
C PRO A 78 -6.11 10.64 -2.29
N ASP A 79 -6.63 11.71 -1.68
CA ASP A 79 -7.99 11.80 -1.14
C ASP A 79 -9.07 11.42 -2.16
N GLU A 80 -8.87 11.80 -3.42
CA GLU A 80 -9.78 11.53 -4.54
C GLU A 80 -9.94 10.04 -4.79
N ILE A 81 -8.80 9.34 -4.93
CA ILE A 81 -8.73 7.87 -5.11
C ILE A 81 -9.26 7.17 -3.84
N ALA A 82 -8.85 7.63 -2.66
CA ALA A 82 -9.24 7.06 -1.39
C ALA A 82 -10.77 7.06 -1.19
N ARG A 83 -11.44 8.16 -1.58
CA ARG A 83 -12.90 8.29 -1.48
C ARG A 83 -13.65 7.29 -2.33
N GLU A 84 -13.16 7.03 -3.54
CA GLU A 84 -13.78 6.07 -4.45
C GLU A 84 -13.63 4.61 -3.96
N LEU A 85 -12.54 4.33 -3.26
CA LEU A 85 -12.24 3.01 -2.72
C LEU A 85 -12.92 2.74 -1.37
N TYR A 86 -13.25 3.76 -0.56
CA TYR A 86 -13.79 3.57 0.79
C TYR A 86 -14.97 2.59 0.89
N PRO A 87 -16.03 2.70 0.07
CA PRO A 87 -17.18 1.82 0.21
C PRO A 87 -16.80 0.35 0.02
N ARG A 88 -15.94 0.08 -0.97
CA ARG A 88 -15.46 -1.26 -1.31
C ARG A 88 -14.52 -1.80 -0.24
N LEU A 89 -13.56 -1.00 0.22
CA LEU A 89 -12.63 -1.40 1.28
C LEU A 89 -13.37 -1.70 2.59
N ARG A 90 -14.37 -0.88 2.94
CA ARG A 90 -15.22 -1.12 4.12
C ARG A 90 -16.01 -2.42 4.00
N TRP A 91 -16.60 -2.68 2.84
CA TRP A 91 -17.33 -3.91 2.58
C TRP A 91 -16.42 -5.15 2.65
N LEU A 92 -15.21 -5.06 2.10
CA LEU A 92 -14.20 -6.12 2.20
C LEU A 92 -13.80 -6.38 3.66
N ALA A 93 -13.57 -5.32 4.44
CA ALA A 93 -13.24 -5.44 5.85
C ALA A 93 -14.36 -6.16 6.64
N LEU A 94 -15.64 -5.84 6.39
CA LEU A 94 -16.79 -6.54 6.98
C LEU A 94 -16.81 -8.02 6.61
N ARG A 95 -16.35 -8.38 5.40
CA ARG A 95 -16.25 -9.77 4.92
C ARG A 95 -14.93 -10.46 5.30
N LYS A 96 -14.12 -9.86 6.19
CA LYS A 96 -12.79 -10.37 6.57
C LYS A 96 -11.85 -10.58 5.37
N ARG A 97 -11.96 -9.71 4.36
CA ARG A 97 -11.12 -9.69 3.17
C ARG A 97 -10.23 -8.45 3.17
N ALA A 98 -9.07 -8.54 2.54
CA ALA A 98 -8.13 -7.44 2.40
C ALA A 98 -7.92 -7.13 0.91
N ALA A 99 -8.10 -5.87 0.53
CA ALA A 99 -7.74 -5.43 -0.82
C ALA A 99 -6.22 -5.40 -0.96
N THR A 100 -5.73 -5.97 -2.06
CA THR A 100 -4.31 -6.01 -2.40
C THR A 100 -4.12 -5.70 -3.88
N CYS A 101 -3.01 -5.07 -4.21
CA CYS A 101 -2.59 -4.79 -5.58
C CYS A 101 -1.09 -5.09 -5.75
N PRO A 102 -0.64 -5.38 -6.99
CA PRO A 102 0.76 -5.25 -7.35
C PRO A 102 1.30 -3.87 -6.96
N ALA A 103 2.51 -3.84 -6.45
CA ALA A 103 3.24 -2.62 -6.23
C ALA A 103 4.68 -2.82 -6.69
N GLU A 104 5.34 -1.74 -7.07
CA GLU A 104 6.76 -1.73 -7.42
C GLU A 104 7.46 -0.70 -6.55
N LEU A 105 8.53 -1.17 -5.90
CA LEU A 105 9.42 -0.35 -5.10
C LEU A 105 10.67 -0.07 -5.91
N GLU A 106 10.99 1.21 -6.06
CA GLU A 106 12.26 1.63 -6.63
C GLU A 106 13.41 1.31 -5.66
N SER A 107 14.49 0.74 -6.20
CA SER A 107 15.67 0.37 -5.40
C SER A 107 16.81 1.37 -5.56
N ASP A 108 16.80 2.14 -6.65
CA ASP A 108 17.80 3.15 -6.95
C ASP A 108 17.63 4.39 -6.05
N PRO A 109 18.59 4.69 -5.16
CA PRO A 109 18.55 5.88 -4.31
C PRO A 109 18.58 7.20 -5.07
N ASP A 110 19.11 7.22 -6.30
CA ASP A 110 19.22 8.42 -7.12
C ASP A 110 17.94 8.69 -7.94
N SER A 111 16.99 7.76 -7.92
CA SER A 111 15.71 7.92 -8.60
C SER A 111 14.83 8.98 -7.91
N PRO A 112 14.13 9.85 -8.67
CA PRO A 112 13.17 10.79 -8.10
C PRO A 112 11.98 10.08 -7.40
N HIS A 113 11.82 8.78 -7.62
CA HIS A 113 10.77 7.95 -7.01
C HIS A 113 11.27 7.13 -5.82
N TYR A 114 12.53 7.31 -5.40
CA TYR A 114 13.06 6.68 -4.20
C TYR A 114 12.21 7.04 -2.97
N LEU A 115 12.07 6.09 -2.03
CA LEU A 115 11.10 6.14 -0.92
C LEU A 115 9.61 6.16 -1.35
N GLY A 116 9.29 5.96 -2.63
CA GLY A 116 7.91 5.79 -3.09
C GLY A 116 7.60 4.36 -3.53
N ALA A 117 6.35 4.14 -3.92
CA ALA A 117 5.97 2.95 -4.67
C ALA A 117 4.97 3.30 -5.77
N TRP A 118 5.07 2.58 -6.88
CA TRP A 118 4.03 2.54 -7.91
C TRP A 118 3.07 1.40 -7.59
N LEU A 119 1.78 1.71 -7.45
CA LEU A 119 0.73 0.70 -7.38
C LEU A 119 0.23 0.42 -8.78
N ASN A 120 -0.09 -0.84 -9.08
CA ASN A 120 -0.51 -1.28 -10.41
C ASN A 120 0.41 -0.76 -11.53
N PRO A 121 1.75 -0.97 -11.42
CA PRO A 121 2.67 -0.56 -12.48
C PRO A 121 2.29 -1.25 -13.80
N GLU A 122 2.47 -0.54 -14.91
CA GLU A 122 2.32 -1.13 -16.23
C GLU A 122 3.28 -2.31 -16.34
N ARG A 123 2.74 -3.50 -16.62
CA ARG A 123 3.56 -4.66 -16.92
C ARG A 123 4.17 -4.43 -18.30
N ASN A 124 5.39 -3.90 -18.34
CA ASN A 124 6.25 -4.00 -19.52
C ASN A 124 6.54 -5.47 -19.84
#